data_AF-A0A239FL78-F1
#
_entry.id   AF-A0A239FL78-F1
#
_cell.length_a   1.000
_cell.length_b   1.000
_cell.length_c   1.000
_cell.angle_alpha   90.00
_cell.angle_beta   90.00
_cell.angle_gamma   90.00
#
_symmetry.space_group_name_H-M   'P 1'
#
loop_
_entity.id
_entity.type
_entity.pdbx_description
1 polymer ?
#
loop_
_entity_poly.entity_id
_entity_poly.type
_entity_poly.pdbx_seq_one_letter_code
_entity_poly.pdbx_strand_id
1 'polypeptide(L)' 'MFIIFLLIGISVTVASGFLLAFLWAVKSGQYEDDYTPAVRMLFENEATSGNSKDSSRK' A
#
# COMPACT_ATOMS: atom_id res chain seq x y z
N MET A 1 34.75 27.77 -7.26
CA MET A 1 34.95 26.99 -6.03
C MET A 1 33.72 27.03 -5.11
N PHE A 2 33.07 28.19 -4.89
CA PHE A 2 31.82 28.29 -4.12
C PHE A 2 30.64 27.46 -4.67
N ILE A 3 30.48 27.43 -6.00
CA ILE A 3 29.40 26.68 -6.65
C ILE A 3 29.39 25.19 -6.29
N ILE A 4 30.57 24.58 -6.10
CA ILE A 4 30.66 23.15 -5.76
C ILE A 4 30.03 22.88 -4.39
N PHE A 5 30.33 23.72 -3.39
CA PHE A 5 29.72 23.60 -2.06
C PHE A 5 28.21 23.83 -2.07
N LEU A 6 27.73 24.78 -2.88
CA LEU A 6 26.30 25.01 -3.07
C LEU A 6 25.60 23.78 -3.68
N LEU A 7 26.18 23.20 -4.73
CA LEU A 7 25.62 22.02 -5.41
C LEU A 7 25.61 20.79 -4.51
N ILE A 8 26.66 20.59 -3.69
CA ILE A 8 26.70 19.51 -2.70
C ILE A 8 25.57 19.69 -1.68
N GLY A 9 25.37 20.91 -1.15
CA GLY A 9 24.29 21.19 -0.21
C GLY A 9 22.90 20.89 -0.78
N ILE A 10 22.64 21.33 -2.02
CA ILE A 10 21.39 21.05 -2.72
C ILE A 10 21.21 19.54 -2.94
N SER A 11 22.24 18.85 -3.40
CA SER A 11 22.20 17.40 -3.65
C SER A 11 21.86 16.61 -2.38
N VAL A 12 22.52 16.92 -1.26
CA VAL A 12 22.26 16.25 0.03
C VAL A 12 20.86 16.56 0.53
N THR A 13 20.38 17.80 0.37
CA THR A 13 19.03 18.20 0.76
C THR A 13 17.97 17.43 -0.02
N VAL A 14 18.13 17.33 -1.35
CA VAL A 14 17.24 16.57 -2.22
C VAL A 14 17.26 15.08 -1.86
N ALA A 15 18.46 14.49 -1.71
CA ALA A 15 18.60 13.08 -1.33
C ALA A 15 17.93 12.77 0.02
N SER A 16 18.12 13.64 1.01
CA SER A 16 17.50 13.50 2.34
C SER A 16 15.99 13.65 2.26
N GLY A 17 15.48 14.59 1.46
CA GLY A 17 14.05 14.78 1.23
C GLY A 17 13.40 13.53 0.63
N PHE A 18 14.02 12.96 -0.41
CA PHE A 18 13.55 11.71 -1.02
C PHE A 18 13.60 10.53 -0.04
N LEU A 19 14.66 10.41 0.75
CA LEU A 19 14.78 9.35 1.74
C LEU A 19 13.70 9.45 2.83
N LEU A 20 13.44 10.65 3.37
CA LEU A 20 12.41 10.86 4.38
C LEU A 20 11.00 10.59 3.82
N ALA A 21 10.72 11.05 2.60
CA ALA A 21 9.46 10.77 1.92
C ALA A 21 9.26 9.27 1.68
N PHE A 22 10.32 8.57 1.26
CA PHE A 22 10.32 7.12 1.08
C PHE A 22 10.00 6.38 2.39
N LEU A 23 10.70 6.72 3.48
CA LEU A 23 10.45 6.11 4.79
C LEU A 23 9.04 6.39 5.30
N TRP A 24 8.51 7.60 5.07
CA TRP A 24 7.13 7.94 5.43
C TRP A 24 6.11 7.12 4.63
N ALA A 25 6.31 6.98 3.31
CA ALA A 25 5.44 6.19 2.44
C ALA A 25 5.40 4.71 2.84
N VAL A 26 6.57 4.10 3.10
CA VAL A 26 6.66 2.71 3.57
C VAL A 26 5.98 2.54 4.92
N LYS A 27 6.19 3.47 5.85
CA LYS A 27 5.54 3.43 7.18
C LYS A 27 4.03 3.68 7.11
N SER A 28 3.52 4.39 6.09
CA SER A 28 2.10 4.72 5.97
C SER A 28 1.20 3.51 5.65
N GLY A 29 1.75 2.30 5.49
CA GLY A 29 0.94 1.11 5.24
C GLY A 29 0.21 1.16 3.90
N GLN A 30 0.74 1.88 2.91
CA GLN A 30 0.14 1.93 1.57
C GLN A 30 0.17 0.56 0.86
N TYR A 31 0.88 -0.41 1.43
CA TYR A 31 1.00 -1.79 0.96
C TYR A 31 0.03 -2.77 1.65
N GLU A 32 -0.89 -2.29 2.49
CA GLU A 32 -1.82 -3.18 3.21
C GLU A 32 -2.98 -3.70 2.33
N ASP A 33 -3.10 -3.23 1.09
CA ASP A 33 -4.11 -3.67 0.12
C ASP A 33 -3.58 -4.78 -0.82
N ASP A 34 -2.83 -5.73 -0.25
CA ASP A 34 -2.28 -6.89 -0.98
C ASP A 34 -3.36 -7.96 -1.28
N TYR A 35 -4.53 -7.87 -0.64
CA TYR A 35 -5.67 -8.76 -0.89
C TYR A 35 -6.63 -8.15 -1.91
N THR A 36 -6.38 -8.48 -3.18
CA THR A 36 -7.20 -7.96 -4.27
C THR A 36 -8.68 -8.38 -4.17
N PRO A 37 -9.61 -7.48 -4.54
CA PRO A 37 -11.04 -7.74 -4.49
C PRO A 37 -11.46 -8.96 -5.35
N ALA A 38 -10.71 -9.28 -6.42
CA ALA A 38 -10.97 -10.44 -7.26
C ALA A 38 -10.83 -11.77 -6.50
N VAL A 39 -9.84 -11.88 -5.61
CA VAL A 39 -9.60 -13.09 -4.80
C VAL A 39 -10.71 -13.26 -3.77
N ARG A 40 -11.13 -12.17 -3.12
CA ARG A 40 -12.25 -12.17 -2.17
C ARG A 40 -13.55 -12.63 -2.82
N MET A 41 -13.87 -12.10 -4.01
CA MET A 41 -15.09 -12.44 -4.75
C MET A 41 -15.09 -13.89 -5.24
N LEU A 42 -13.93 -14.47 -5.59
CA LEU A 42 -13.82 -15.86 -6.02
C LEU A 42 -14.22 -16.84 -4.90
N PHE A 43 -13.83 -16.55 -3.66
CA PHE A 43 -14.10 -17.41 -2.51
C PHE A 43 -15.43 -17.10 -1.79
N GLU A 44 -15.96 -15.86 -1.89
CA GLU A 44 -17.30 -15.51 -1.38
C GLU A 44 -18.43 -16.25 -2.12
N ASN A 45 -18.24 -16.53 -3.42
CA ASN A 45 -19.20 -17.30 -4.23
C ASN A 45 -19.27 -18.79 -3.80
N GLU A 46 -18.16 -19.38 -3.38
CA GLU A 46 -18.10 -20.75 -2.85
C GLU A 46 -18.71 -20.83 -1.44
N ALA A 47 -18.39 -19.88 -0.55
CA ALA A 47 -18.90 -19.88 0.82
C ALA A 47 -20.43 -19.68 0.90
N THR A 48 -21.04 -18.93 -0.03
CA THR A 48 -22.50 -18.67 -0.06
C THR A 48 -23.30 -19.87 -0.59
N SER A 49 -22.68 -20.72 -1.41
CA SER A 49 -23.33 -21.89 -2.02
C SER A 49 -23.61 -23.02 -1.02
N GLY A 50 -22.97 -23.01 0.16
CA GLY A 50 -23.17 -24.01 1.23
C GLY A 50 -24.20 -23.64 2.29
N ASN A 51 -24.51 -22.35 2.50
CA ASN A 51 -25.33 -21.89 3.64
C ASN A 51 -26.71 -21.32 3.25
N SER A 52 -27.02 -21.26 1.96
CA SER A 52 -28.28 -20.68 1.44
C SER A 52 -29.46 -21.67 1.41
N LYS A 53 -29.31 -22.90 1.94
CA LYS A 53 -30.43 -23.86 2.02
C LYS A 53 -31.19 -23.91 3.34
N ASP A 54 -30.80 -23.15 4.38
CA ASP A 54 -31.42 -23.30 5.72
C ASP A 54 -32.19 -22.08 6.26
N SER A 55 -32.11 -20.91 5.63
CA SER A 55 -32.77 -19.69 6.15
C SER A 55 -34.19 -19.42 5.62
N SER A 56 -34.74 -20.25 4.73
CA SER A 56 -36.09 -20.04 4.16
C SER A 56 -37.18 -20.91 4.81
N ARG A 57 -36.90 -21.56 5.95
CA ARG A 57 -37.91 -22.22 6.79
C ARG A 57 -37.85 -21.69 8.22
N LYS A 58 -38.32 -20.47 8.43
CA LYS A 58 -38.96 -20.11 9.69
C LYS A 58 -39.94 -18.96 9.49
#